data_AF-A0A535L9L6-F1
#
_entry.id   AF-A0A535L9L6-F1
#
_cell.length_a   1.000
_cell.length_b   1.000
_cell.length_c   1.000
_cell.angle_alpha   90.00
_cell.angle_beta   90.00
_cell.angle_gamma   90.00
#
_symmetry.space_group_name_H-M   'P 1'
#
loop_
_entity.id
_entity.type
_entity.pdbx_description
1 polymer ?
#
loop_
_entity_poly.entity_id
_entity_poly.type
_entity_poly.pdbx_seq_one_letter_code
_entity_poly.pdbx_strand_id
1 'polypeptide(L)'
;MGGRDRLRRPDHSPRGQAHRALRRARGGADVTADELMLTIFVIFLALAFVRMLAYRLYGEDPRFTQWLNRVDSVPYWSRVIAFLLVMGAVAYVDGDEYFTSVMVSVATYAMLGLGLNIVVGFAGLLDLGYAAFFAIGAYTSALLMTQTHWNFFATVPLAVLFTGTAGAILGYPTLRLRSDYLAIVTLGFGEMTRVTFTNWDFAGGPNGILQIPFPEAFGYVFQTQFDFLIVGLVLLAVAMIFAQHLEHSRLGRGWIAIREDEFAAESVGVPSLRLKLFAYVMGGMWGGLAGGFFATRIGAIDPTSFTFSLSVLALIVIVLGGTGSLPGVLLGALVVVGLPEVLRQFADQRLLIFAVLLVGMMLVMPQGLWARIRRKPKPFYGLQEEEGEDVAAKILREHQVQMEERDRRHAAAGHRVVKEGEAILEVEGVVQQFGGLRAVDNVTFEVHRGEIFSIIGPNGGGKTTLFNCITGVQRPKAGRIHIDGRSVVGLRPHVIASRGVGRTFQGIRLFKNMAVFENVMVGLYPRHRTMTWQAMLHTPGERKDELRTLQ
;
A
#
# COMPACT_ATOMS: atom_id res chain seq x y z
N MET A 1 17.43 -55.29 -47.89
CA MET A 1 17.80 -54.21 -48.83
C MET A 1 17.08 -52.95 -48.35
N GLY A 2 17.66 -52.16 -47.43
CA GLY A 2 18.54 -51.01 -47.72
C GLY A 2 17.65 -49.77 -47.98
N GLY A 3 17.57 -48.71 -47.20
CA GLY A 3 18.50 -48.08 -46.26
C GLY A 3 18.55 -46.58 -46.64
N ARG A 4 18.33 -45.67 -45.67
CA ARG A 4 18.87 -44.29 -45.65
C ARG A 4 18.48 -43.59 -44.33
N ASP A 5 19.13 -44.00 -43.26
CA ASP A 5 19.35 -43.16 -42.09
C ASP A 5 20.22 -41.97 -42.48
N ARG A 6 19.66 -40.76 -42.40
CA ARG A 6 20.46 -39.53 -42.47
C ARG A 6 21.09 -39.28 -41.10
N LEU A 7 22.32 -39.75 -40.95
CA LEU A 7 23.25 -39.35 -39.90
C LEU A 7 23.33 -37.81 -39.83
N ARG A 8 22.83 -37.23 -38.73
CA ARG A 8 23.13 -35.84 -38.35
C ARG A 8 24.65 -35.70 -38.18
N ARG A 9 25.30 -34.99 -39.10
CA ARG A 9 26.70 -34.60 -38.94
C ARG A 9 26.84 -33.76 -37.65
N PRO A 10 27.84 -34.03 -36.79
CA PRO A 10 28.14 -33.15 -35.67
C PRO A 10 28.53 -31.76 -36.20
N ASP A 11 27.89 -30.72 -35.67
CA ASP A 11 28.23 -29.33 -35.97
C ASP A 11 29.64 -29.03 -35.45
N HIS A 12 30.57 -28.78 -36.37
CA HIS A 12 31.96 -28.43 -36.09
C HIS A 12 32.18 -26.91 -35.99
N SER A 13 31.11 -26.10 -35.98
CA SER A 13 31.22 -24.66 -35.84
C SER A 13 31.95 -24.27 -34.53
N PRO A 14 32.75 -23.18 -34.53
CA PRO A 14 33.42 -22.69 -33.33
C PRO A 14 32.45 -22.42 -32.16
N ARG A 15 31.20 -22.04 -32.48
CA ARG A 15 30.11 -21.83 -31.51
C ARG A 15 29.61 -23.15 -30.90
N GLY A 16 29.46 -24.20 -31.70
CA GLY A 16 29.06 -25.54 -31.22
C GLY A 16 30.12 -26.19 -30.32
N GLN A 17 31.40 -25.95 -30.62
CA GLN A 17 32.52 -26.40 -29.78
C GLN A 17 32.63 -25.59 -28.48
N ALA A 18 32.39 -24.27 -28.51
CA ALA A 18 32.33 -23.44 -27.31
C ALA A 18 31.19 -23.85 -26.37
N HIS A 19 29.99 -24.14 -26.90
CA HIS A 19 28.87 -24.65 -26.10
C HIS A 19 29.14 -26.01 -25.46
N ARG A 20 29.85 -26.91 -26.15
CA ARG A 20 30.26 -28.21 -25.60
C ARG A 20 31.38 -28.08 -24.57
N ALA A 21 32.32 -27.16 -24.78
CA ALA A 21 33.39 -26.87 -23.82
C ALA A 21 32.83 -26.25 -22.52
N LEU A 22 31.86 -25.32 -22.63
CA LEU A 22 31.12 -24.78 -21.48
C LEU A 22 30.35 -25.86 -20.72
N ARG A 23 29.74 -26.83 -21.43
CA ARG A 23 29.07 -27.97 -20.80
C ARG A 23 30.03 -28.93 -20.11
N ARG A 24 31.23 -29.16 -20.65
CA ARG A 24 32.25 -30.03 -20.03
C ARG A 24 32.95 -29.36 -18.84
N ALA A 25 33.07 -28.03 -18.84
CA ALA A 25 33.61 -27.27 -17.71
C ALA A 25 32.66 -27.19 -16.51
N ARG A 26 31.36 -27.52 -16.69
CA ARG A 26 30.34 -27.55 -15.63
C ARG A 26 30.33 -28.83 -14.77
N GLY A 27 31.18 -29.81 -15.04
CA GLY A 27 31.22 -31.10 -14.32
C GLY A 27 31.81 -31.08 -12.91
N GLY A 28 31.62 -30.00 -12.15
CA GLY A 28 32.04 -29.89 -10.75
C GLY A 28 30.81 -29.75 -9.85
N ALA A 29 30.45 -30.83 -9.14
CA ALA A 29 29.31 -30.94 -8.22
C ALA A 29 28.02 -30.30 -8.78
N ASP A 30 27.28 -31.06 -9.60
CA ASP A 30 25.97 -30.65 -10.11
C ASP A 30 24.98 -30.50 -8.95
N VAL A 31 24.94 -29.31 -8.35
CA VAL A 31 23.86 -28.90 -7.45
C VAL A 31 22.59 -28.94 -8.27
N THR A 32 21.64 -29.80 -7.88
CA THR A 32 20.36 -29.88 -8.59
C THR A 32 19.57 -28.58 -8.42
N ALA A 33 18.71 -28.21 -9.37
CA ALA A 33 17.86 -27.02 -9.25
C ALA A 33 17.03 -27.02 -7.96
N ASP A 34 16.62 -28.22 -7.50
CA ASP A 34 15.93 -28.43 -6.22
C ASP A 34 16.84 -28.10 -5.01
N GLU A 35 18.11 -28.52 -5.03
CA GLU A 35 19.10 -28.18 -3.98
C GLU A 35 19.44 -26.69 -3.96
N LEU A 36 19.57 -26.06 -5.13
CA LEU A 36 19.81 -24.62 -5.25
C LEU A 36 18.61 -23.83 -4.69
N MET A 37 17.39 -24.21 -5.07
CA MET A 37 16.16 -23.57 -4.60
C MET A 37 16.00 -23.72 -3.09
N LEU A 38 16.23 -24.92 -2.55
CA LEU A 38 16.23 -25.17 -1.11
C LEU A 38 17.29 -24.33 -0.39
N THR A 39 18.50 -24.22 -0.94
CA THR A 39 19.60 -23.45 -0.35
C THR A 39 19.27 -21.96 -0.30
N ILE A 40 18.81 -21.38 -1.42
CA ILE A 40 18.38 -19.97 -1.49
C ILE A 40 17.25 -19.71 -0.48
N PHE A 41 16.27 -20.60 -0.45
CA PHE A 41 15.12 -20.50 0.42
C PHE A 41 15.51 -20.53 1.90
N VAL A 42 16.36 -21.48 2.30
CA VAL A 42 16.86 -21.62 3.68
C VAL A 42 17.70 -20.42 4.08
N ILE A 43 18.58 -19.92 3.21
CA ILE A 43 19.37 -18.72 3.46
C ILE A 43 18.45 -17.52 3.69
N PHE A 44 17.43 -17.35 2.85
CA PHE A 44 16.55 -16.19 2.93
C PHE A 44 15.68 -16.21 4.20
N LEU A 45 15.15 -17.38 4.57
CA LEU A 45 14.46 -17.58 5.84
C LEU A 45 15.38 -17.37 7.04
N ALA A 46 16.61 -17.90 6.99
CA ALA A 46 17.59 -17.72 8.06
C ALA A 46 17.94 -16.24 8.25
N LEU A 47 18.15 -15.50 7.16
CA LEU A 47 18.40 -14.05 7.21
C LEU A 47 17.21 -13.28 7.78
N ALA A 48 15.98 -13.62 7.37
CA ALA A 48 14.77 -13.01 7.93
C ALA A 48 14.63 -13.30 9.44
N PHE A 49 14.87 -14.55 9.83
CA PHE A 49 14.82 -14.99 11.24
C PHE A 49 15.90 -14.34 12.09
N VAL A 50 17.16 -14.33 11.63
CA VAL A 50 18.29 -13.69 12.33
C VAL A 50 18.04 -12.20 12.47
N ARG A 51 17.56 -11.52 11.43
CA ARG A 51 17.19 -10.10 11.50
C ARG A 51 16.10 -9.87 12.54
N MET A 52 15.04 -10.68 12.54
CA MET A 52 13.96 -10.59 13.52
C MET A 52 14.50 -10.76 14.94
N LEU A 53 15.29 -11.82 15.18
CA LEU A 53 15.85 -12.12 16.49
C LEU A 53 16.77 -11.00 16.97
N ALA A 54 17.63 -10.50 16.08
CA ALA A 54 18.49 -9.37 16.37
C ALA A 54 17.69 -8.11 16.75
N TYR A 55 16.57 -7.84 16.07
CA TYR A 55 15.71 -6.72 16.42
C TYR A 55 15.00 -6.92 17.77
N ARG A 56 14.57 -8.14 18.07
CA ARG A 56 13.89 -8.46 19.33
C ARG A 56 14.84 -8.41 20.54
N LEU A 57 16.10 -8.80 20.34
CA LEU A 57 17.11 -8.83 21.41
C LEU A 57 17.84 -7.50 21.58
N TYR A 58 18.14 -6.80 20.48
CA TYR A 58 19.01 -5.61 20.47
C TYR A 58 18.33 -4.34 19.95
N GLY A 59 17.01 -4.34 19.74
CA GLY A 59 16.29 -3.19 19.18
C GLY A 59 16.38 -1.90 20.02
N GLU A 60 16.62 -2.04 21.33
CA GLU A 60 16.85 -0.90 22.23
C GLU A 60 18.34 -0.51 22.35
N ASP A 61 19.27 -1.31 21.82
CA ASP A 61 20.70 -1.02 21.86
C ASP A 61 21.05 0.11 20.84
N PRO A 62 21.62 1.24 21.29
CA PRO A 62 22.07 2.32 20.43
C PRO A 62 23.07 1.89 19.35
N ARG A 63 23.96 0.92 19.64
CA ARG A 63 25.00 0.46 18.68
C ARG A 63 24.38 -0.35 17.54
N PHE A 64 23.48 -1.26 17.88
CA PHE A 64 22.76 -2.06 16.89
C PHE A 64 21.87 -1.20 16.01
N THR A 65 21.16 -0.24 16.60
CA THR A 65 20.33 0.70 15.84
C THR A 65 21.16 1.65 14.97
N GLN A 66 22.34 2.10 15.41
CA GLN A 66 23.27 2.86 14.55
C GLN A 66 23.81 2.05 13.37
N TRP A 67 24.13 0.77 13.58
CA TRP A 67 24.56 -0.11 12.51
C TRP A 67 23.45 -0.34 11.47
N LEU A 68 22.22 -0.63 11.92
CA LEU A 68 21.04 -0.72 11.03
C LEU A 68 20.82 0.57 10.25
N ASN A 69 20.98 1.74 10.88
CA ASN A 69 20.87 3.04 10.21
C ASN A 69 21.90 3.24 9.09
N ARG A 70 23.11 2.67 9.19
CA ARG A 70 24.09 2.69 8.08
C ARG A 70 23.69 1.78 6.92
N VAL A 71 22.96 0.70 7.19
CA VAL A 71 22.40 -0.14 6.11
C VAL A 71 21.21 0.56 5.46
N ASP A 72 20.39 1.25 6.26
CA ASP A 72 19.25 2.03 5.77
C ASP A 72 19.62 3.38 5.14
N SER A 73 20.87 3.86 5.30
CA SER A 73 21.36 5.03 4.57
C SER A 73 21.55 4.76 3.08
N VAL A 74 21.64 3.48 2.69
CA VAL A 74 21.64 3.09 1.28
C VAL A 74 20.23 3.32 0.69
N PRO A 75 20.09 4.09 -0.40
CA PRO A 75 18.80 4.35 -1.01
C PRO A 75 18.08 3.04 -1.33
N TYR A 76 16.83 2.92 -0.91
CA TYR A 76 16.06 1.68 -1.08
C TYR A 76 15.97 1.21 -2.54
N TRP A 77 15.86 2.13 -3.51
CA TRP A 77 15.88 1.79 -4.93
C TRP A 77 17.14 1.03 -5.33
N SER A 78 18.31 1.39 -4.78
CA SER A 78 19.56 0.68 -5.06
C SER A 78 19.60 -0.72 -4.42
N ARG A 79 18.97 -0.89 -3.24
CA ARG A 79 18.81 -2.21 -2.60
C ARG A 79 17.88 -3.12 -3.39
N VAL A 80 16.77 -2.57 -3.90
CA VAL A 80 15.84 -3.29 -4.78
C VAL A 80 16.54 -3.71 -6.07
N ILE A 81 17.22 -2.79 -6.75
CA ILE A 81 17.96 -3.11 -7.99
C ILE A 81 19.03 -4.16 -7.74
N ALA A 82 19.83 -4.03 -6.68
CA ALA A 82 20.85 -5.02 -6.33
C ALA A 82 20.25 -6.40 -6.08
N PHE A 83 19.15 -6.48 -5.32
CA PHE A 83 18.44 -7.74 -5.08
C PHE A 83 17.95 -8.37 -6.39
N LEU A 84 17.32 -7.58 -7.27
CA LEU A 84 16.79 -8.07 -8.54
C LEU A 84 17.89 -8.52 -9.50
N LEU A 85 19.02 -7.80 -9.53
CA LEU A 85 20.20 -8.19 -10.31
C LEU A 85 20.78 -9.52 -9.83
N VAL A 86 20.84 -9.72 -8.50
CA VAL A 86 21.27 -10.99 -7.92
C VAL A 86 20.31 -12.11 -8.32
N MET A 87 18.99 -11.90 -8.20
CA MET A 87 18.00 -12.90 -8.58
C MET A 87 18.06 -13.25 -10.08
N GLY A 88 18.21 -12.24 -10.94
CA GLY A 88 18.39 -12.45 -12.38
C GLY A 88 19.69 -13.19 -12.72
N ALA A 89 20.79 -12.86 -12.03
CA ALA A 89 22.07 -13.54 -12.20
C ALA A 89 22.01 -15.00 -11.73
N VAL A 90 21.35 -15.27 -10.60
CA VAL A 90 21.14 -16.63 -10.09
C VAL A 90 20.35 -17.46 -11.11
N ALA A 91 19.23 -16.95 -11.61
CA ALA A 91 18.44 -17.64 -12.64
C ALA A 91 19.22 -17.85 -13.95
N TYR A 92 20.06 -16.89 -14.33
CA TYR A 92 20.90 -17.01 -15.53
C TYR A 92 22.01 -18.08 -15.37
N VAL A 93 22.63 -18.13 -14.19
CA VAL A 93 23.71 -19.09 -13.90
C VAL A 93 23.17 -20.51 -13.81
N ASP A 94 22.06 -20.68 -13.10
CA ASP A 94 21.35 -21.96 -12.96
C ASP A 94 20.89 -22.48 -14.33
N GLY A 95 20.17 -21.64 -15.08
CA GLY A 95 19.73 -21.95 -16.44
C GLY A 95 18.63 -23.02 -16.53
N ASP A 96 18.01 -23.42 -15.41
CA ASP A 96 16.83 -24.27 -15.41
C ASP A 96 15.56 -23.45 -15.71
N GLU A 97 14.79 -23.92 -16.69
CA GLU A 97 13.57 -23.26 -17.13
C GLU A 97 12.45 -23.39 -16.08
N TYR A 98 12.44 -24.50 -15.32
CA TYR A 98 11.49 -24.71 -14.25
C TYR A 98 11.76 -23.76 -13.07
N PHE A 99 13.01 -23.70 -12.57
CA PHE A 99 13.39 -22.73 -11.55
C PHE A 99 13.06 -21.29 -11.96
N THR A 100 13.39 -20.92 -13.21
CA THR A 100 13.07 -19.60 -13.77
C THR A 100 11.56 -19.34 -13.74
N SER A 101 10.73 -20.31 -14.14
CA SER A 101 9.27 -20.22 -14.09
C SER A 101 8.74 -20.01 -12.65
N VAL A 102 9.30 -20.69 -11.65
CA VAL A 102 8.95 -20.47 -10.24
C VAL A 102 9.26 -19.03 -9.83
N MET A 103 10.42 -18.50 -10.22
CA MET A 103 10.79 -17.11 -9.95
C MET A 103 9.86 -16.09 -10.62
N VAL A 104 9.41 -16.36 -11.86
CA VAL A 104 8.39 -15.52 -12.51
C VAL A 104 7.09 -15.54 -11.70
N SER A 105 6.67 -16.70 -11.19
CA SER A 105 5.48 -16.82 -10.34
C SER A 105 5.62 -16.01 -9.05
N VAL A 106 6.76 -16.15 -8.36
CA VAL A 106 7.07 -15.35 -7.16
C VAL A 106 6.97 -13.85 -7.47
N ALA A 107 7.51 -13.39 -8.62
CA ALA A 107 7.42 -11.99 -9.02
C ALA A 107 5.97 -11.54 -9.30
N THR A 108 5.16 -12.36 -10.00
CA THR A 108 3.74 -12.08 -10.25
C THR A 108 2.95 -11.93 -8.95
N TYR A 109 3.09 -12.87 -8.03
CA TYR A 109 2.38 -12.86 -6.74
C TYR A 109 2.91 -11.79 -5.78
N ALA A 110 4.20 -11.43 -5.87
CA ALA A 110 4.74 -10.28 -5.16
C ALA A 110 4.12 -8.98 -5.67
N MET A 111 3.98 -8.78 -6.99
CA MET A 111 3.29 -7.61 -7.56
C MET A 111 1.82 -7.54 -7.13
N LEU A 112 1.11 -8.67 -7.19
CA LEU A 112 -0.27 -8.78 -6.71
C LEU A 112 -0.36 -8.41 -5.22
N GLY A 113 0.51 -9.01 -4.40
CA GLY A 113 0.60 -8.74 -2.96
C GLY A 113 0.94 -7.29 -2.65
N LEU A 114 1.79 -6.63 -3.44
CA LEU A 114 2.15 -5.22 -3.23
C LEU A 114 0.94 -4.31 -3.41
N GLY A 115 0.10 -4.58 -4.42
CA GLY A 115 -1.16 -3.86 -4.58
C GLY A 115 -2.12 -4.09 -3.41
N LEU A 116 -2.29 -5.35 -2.98
CA LEU A 116 -3.15 -5.67 -1.84
C LEU A 116 -2.62 -5.05 -0.54
N ASN A 117 -1.29 -4.96 -0.40
CA ASN A 117 -0.64 -4.35 0.75
C ASN A 117 -0.88 -2.83 0.84
N ILE A 118 -1.22 -2.15 -0.26
CA ILE A 118 -1.68 -0.76 -0.20
C ILE A 118 -3.06 -0.69 0.47
N VAL A 119 -3.98 -1.57 0.09
CA VAL A 119 -5.37 -1.61 0.59
C VAL A 119 -5.44 -2.12 2.03
N VAL A 120 -4.94 -3.33 2.28
CA VAL A 120 -4.98 -4.00 3.58
C VAL A 120 -3.85 -3.49 4.48
N GLY A 121 -2.64 -3.40 3.94
CA GLY A 121 -1.44 -3.10 4.70
C GLY A 121 -1.31 -1.64 5.12
N PHE A 122 -1.61 -0.69 4.24
CA PHE A 122 -1.52 0.73 4.60
C PHE A 122 -2.86 1.27 5.09
N ALA A 123 -3.95 1.08 4.33
CA ALA A 123 -5.24 1.68 4.66
C ALA A 123 -6.09 0.85 5.66
N GLY A 124 -5.74 -0.41 5.92
CA GLY A 124 -6.45 -1.25 6.89
C GLY A 124 -7.80 -1.78 6.40
N LEU A 125 -8.00 -1.85 5.09
CA LEU A 125 -9.26 -2.26 4.47
C LEU A 125 -9.15 -3.73 4.07
N LEU A 126 -9.93 -4.61 4.71
CA LEU A 126 -9.94 -6.02 4.37
C LEU A 126 -10.62 -6.22 3.00
N ASP A 127 -9.87 -6.77 2.04
CA ASP A 127 -10.34 -7.04 0.69
C ASP A 127 -10.17 -8.52 0.34
N LEU A 128 -11.28 -9.26 0.45
CA LEU A 128 -11.35 -10.69 0.12
C LEU A 128 -11.69 -10.94 -1.36
N GLY A 129 -12.02 -9.87 -2.10
CA GLY A 129 -12.37 -9.90 -3.52
C GLY A 129 -11.22 -9.57 -4.44
N TYR A 130 -9.99 -9.48 -3.92
CA TYR A 130 -8.88 -8.88 -4.63
C TYR A 130 -8.52 -9.57 -5.97
N ALA A 131 -8.85 -10.87 -6.11
CA ALA A 131 -8.75 -11.61 -7.38
C ALA A 131 -9.53 -10.94 -8.53
N ALA A 132 -10.58 -10.16 -8.28
CA ALA A 132 -11.29 -9.41 -9.31
C ALA A 132 -10.39 -8.38 -10.01
N PHE A 133 -9.53 -7.66 -9.27
CA PHE A 133 -8.62 -6.70 -9.89
C PHE A 133 -7.60 -7.39 -10.79
N PHE A 134 -7.11 -8.55 -10.35
CA PHE A 134 -6.23 -9.41 -11.14
C PHE A 134 -6.95 -9.92 -12.40
N ALA A 135 -8.20 -10.37 -12.29
CA ALA A 135 -9.02 -10.82 -13.40
C ALA A 135 -9.28 -9.70 -14.42
N ILE A 136 -9.75 -8.53 -13.97
CA ILE A 136 -10.05 -7.40 -14.86
C ILE A 136 -8.80 -6.98 -15.63
N GLY A 137 -7.64 -6.93 -14.99
CA GLY A 137 -6.36 -6.63 -15.67
C GLY A 137 -5.97 -7.71 -16.69
N ALA A 138 -6.06 -8.99 -16.29
CA ALA A 138 -5.77 -10.13 -17.15
C ALA A 138 -6.65 -10.14 -18.41
N TYR A 139 -7.97 -10.04 -18.24
CA TYR A 139 -8.93 -9.99 -19.35
C TYR A 139 -8.78 -8.75 -20.21
N THR A 140 -8.50 -7.58 -19.61
CA THR A 140 -8.26 -6.35 -20.40
C THR A 140 -7.08 -6.53 -21.34
N SER A 141 -5.93 -6.98 -20.83
CA SER A 141 -4.75 -7.21 -21.67
C SER A 141 -4.98 -8.32 -22.68
N ALA A 142 -5.55 -9.45 -22.26
CA ALA A 142 -5.82 -10.59 -23.15
C ALA A 142 -6.76 -10.21 -24.30
N LEU A 143 -7.85 -9.48 -24.04
CA LEU A 143 -8.80 -9.04 -25.06
C LEU A 143 -8.15 -8.08 -26.07
N LEU A 144 -7.41 -7.08 -25.59
CA LEU A 144 -6.75 -6.10 -26.46
C LEU A 144 -5.65 -6.75 -27.31
N MET A 145 -4.91 -7.70 -26.75
CA MET A 145 -3.86 -8.42 -27.48
C MET A 145 -4.43 -9.37 -28.54
N THR A 146 -5.53 -10.06 -28.25
CA THR A 146 -6.12 -11.06 -29.16
C THR A 146 -7.03 -10.44 -30.21
N GLN A 147 -7.86 -9.46 -29.84
CA GLN A 147 -8.85 -8.87 -30.76
C GLN A 147 -8.34 -7.65 -31.52
N THR A 148 -7.62 -6.76 -30.83
CA THR A 148 -7.10 -5.52 -31.46
C THR A 148 -5.65 -5.65 -31.89
N HIS A 149 -4.99 -6.79 -31.61
CA HIS A 149 -3.58 -7.05 -31.88
C HIS A 149 -2.64 -6.00 -31.28
N TRP A 150 -3.05 -5.38 -30.18
CA TRP A 150 -2.19 -4.45 -29.47
C TRP A 150 -1.09 -5.21 -28.76
N ASN A 151 0.13 -4.69 -28.81
CA ASN A 151 1.22 -5.22 -28.03
C ASN A 151 0.98 -5.05 -26.53
N PHE A 152 1.45 -5.99 -25.71
CA PHE A 152 1.30 -6.01 -24.25
C PHE A 152 1.55 -4.64 -23.60
N PHE A 153 2.68 -4.00 -23.93
CA PHE A 153 3.07 -2.72 -23.33
C PHE A 153 2.07 -1.59 -23.61
N ALA A 154 1.35 -1.64 -24.73
CA ALA A 154 0.29 -0.69 -25.05
C ALA A 154 -1.03 -1.01 -24.31
N THR A 155 -1.23 -2.26 -23.89
CA THR A 155 -2.41 -2.66 -23.10
C THR A 155 -2.27 -2.32 -21.62
N VAL A 156 -1.04 -2.27 -21.10
CA VAL A 156 -0.75 -1.99 -19.68
C VAL A 156 -1.44 -0.71 -19.16
N PRO A 157 -1.36 0.47 -19.82
CA PRO A 157 -2.05 1.66 -19.35
C PRO A 157 -3.56 1.49 -19.26
N LEU A 158 -4.18 0.75 -20.19
CA LEU A 158 -5.62 0.48 -20.17
C LEU A 158 -6.01 -0.53 -19.09
N ALA A 159 -5.21 -1.59 -18.90
CA ALA A 159 -5.41 -2.55 -17.81
C ALA A 159 -5.34 -1.84 -16.45
N VAL A 160 -4.36 -0.97 -16.25
CA VAL A 160 -4.20 -0.13 -15.06
C VAL A 160 -5.38 0.85 -14.89
N LEU A 161 -5.82 1.50 -15.97
CA LEU A 161 -6.95 2.43 -15.94
C LEU A 161 -8.27 1.73 -15.58
N PHE A 162 -8.61 0.63 -16.25
CA PHE A 162 -9.87 -0.08 -15.99
C PHE A 162 -9.90 -0.70 -14.60
N THR A 163 -8.79 -1.24 -14.12
CA THR A 163 -8.71 -1.78 -12.75
C THR A 163 -8.73 -0.70 -11.68
N GLY A 164 -8.10 0.45 -11.93
CA GLY A 164 -8.24 1.63 -11.07
C GLY A 164 -9.68 2.12 -10.99
N THR A 165 -10.39 2.20 -12.14
CA THR A 165 -11.82 2.55 -12.19
C THR A 165 -12.68 1.53 -11.46
N ALA A 166 -12.42 0.23 -11.65
CA ALA A 166 -13.09 -0.82 -10.88
C ALA A 166 -12.87 -0.65 -9.37
N GLY A 167 -11.67 -0.25 -8.95
CA GLY A 167 -11.35 0.07 -7.55
C GLY A 167 -12.16 1.25 -7.02
N ALA A 168 -12.37 2.29 -7.84
CA ALA A 168 -13.23 3.41 -7.47
C ALA A 168 -14.71 3.01 -7.36
N ILE A 169 -15.20 2.20 -8.30
CA ILE A 169 -16.57 1.69 -8.34
C ILE A 169 -16.85 0.82 -7.11
N LEU A 170 -15.92 -0.06 -6.73
CA LEU A 170 -16.03 -0.90 -5.55
C LEU A 170 -15.90 -0.08 -4.27
N GLY A 171 -14.90 0.81 -4.18
CA GLY A 171 -14.59 1.57 -2.98
C GLY A 171 -15.71 2.52 -2.56
N TYR A 172 -16.31 3.27 -3.48
CA TYR A 172 -17.29 4.30 -3.11
C TYR A 172 -18.50 3.79 -2.29
N PRO A 173 -19.22 2.72 -2.69
CA PRO A 173 -20.33 2.19 -1.91
C PRO A 173 -19.87 1.43 -0.67
N THR A 174 -18.76 0.69 -0.75
CA THR A 174 -18.30 -0.18 0.33
C THR A 174 -17.75 0.58 1.53
N LEU A 175 -17.17 1.77 1.31
CA LEU A 175 -16.65 2.63 2.37
C LEU A 175 -17.72 3.25 3.29
N ARG A 176 -19.00 3.00 3.01
CA ARG A 176 -20.13 3.37 3.88
C ARG A 176 -20.49 2.26 4.87
N LEU A 177 -19.88 1.09 4.74
CA LEU A 177 -20.16 -0.10 5.53
C LEU A 177 -19.17 -0.23 6.70
N ARG A 178 -19.53 -1.04 7.71
CA ARG A 178 -18.57 -1.42 8.76
C ARG A 178 -17.55 -2.42 8.20
N SER A 179 -16.38 -2.50 8.85
CA SER A 179 -15.24 -3.29 8.38
C SER A 179 -15.55 -4.76 8.08
N ASP A 180 -16.42 -5.41 8.84
CA ASP A 180 -16.77 -6.82 8.59
C ASP A 180 -17.63 -6.98 7.33
N TYR A 181 -18.54 -6.03 7.09
CA TYR A 181 -19.36 -6.01 5.88
C TYR A 181 -18.54 -5.66 4.63
N LEU A 182 -17.47 -4.87 4.79
CA LEU A 182 -16.53 -4.56 3.71
C LEU A 182 -15.93 -5.85 3.10
N ALA A 183 -15.53 -6.80 3.96
CA ALA A 183 -14.96 -8.07 3.53
C ALA A 183 -15.97 -8.94 2.75
N ILE A 184 -17.24 -8.95 3.18
CA ILE A 184 -18.30 -9.71 2.50
C ILE A 184 -18.60 -9.12 1.13
N VAL A 185 -18.70 -7.78 1.02
CA VAL A 185 -19.00 -7.13 -0.26
C VAL A 185 -17.84 -7.26 -1.24
N THR A 186 -16.60 -7.18 -0.77
CA THR A 186 -15.44 -7.43 -1.63
C THR A 186 -15.43 -8.86 -2.14
N LEU A 187 -15.66 -9.88 -1.30
CA LEU A 187 -15.82 -11.27 -1.75
C LEU A 187 -16.91 -11.39 -2.82
N GLY A 188 -18.07 -10.78 -2.59
CA GLY A 188 -19.16 -10.73 -3.56
C GLY A 188 -18.74 -10.12 -4.90
N PHE A 189 -18.00 -9.01 -4.89
CA PHE A 189 -17.45 -8.40 -6.09
C PHE A 189 -16.44 -9.32 -6.82
N GLY A 190 -15.61 -10.05 -6.07
CA GLY A 190 -14.73 -11.11 -6.56
C GLY A 190 -15.49 -12.13 -7.40
N GLU A 191 -16.50 -12.75 -6.80
CA GLU A 191 -17.32 -13.78 -7.44
C GLU A 191 -18.18 -13.20 -8.58
N MET A 192 -18.73 -12.00 -8.43
CA MET A 192 -19.47 -11.31 -9.51
C MET A 192 -18.58 -11.12 -10.73
N THR A 193 -17.35 -10.65 -10.55
CA THR A 193 -16.40 -10.46 -11.66
C THR A 193 -16.12 -11.77 -12.39
N ARG A 194 -15.88 -12.85 -11.64
CA ARG A 194 -15.67 -14.19 -12.20
C ARG A 194 -16.89 -14.66 -13.01
N VAL A 195 -18.07 -14.59 -12.41
CA VAL A 195 -19.34 -15.00 -13.04
C VAL A 195 -19.63 -14.13 -14.28
N THR A 196 -19.32 -12.84 -14.25
CA THR A 196 -19.45 -11.97 -15.43
C THR A 196 -18.59 -12.49 -16.58
N PHE A 197 -17.31 -12.79 -16.37
CA PHE A 197 -16.46 -13.33 -17.43
C PHE A 197 -16.92 -14.73 -17.90
N THR A 198 -17.43 -15.56 -17.00
CA THR A 198 -18.02 -16.87 -17.38
C THR A 198 -19.23 -16.72 -18.32
N ASN A 199 -20.05 -15.69 -18.15
CA ASN A 199 -21.26 -15.48 -18.95
C ASN A 199 -21.05 -14.48 -20.11
N TRP A 200 -19.83 -13.99 -20.32
CA TRP A 200 -19.55 -12.98 -21.34
C TRP A 200 -18.90 -13.63 -22.57
N ASP A 201 -19.69 -13.85 -23.62
CA ASP A 201 -19.24 -14.51 -24.85
C ASP A 201 -18.05 -13.80 -25.52
N PHE A 202 -18.03 -12.46 -25.44
CA PHE A 202 -16.93 -11.65 -25.96
C PHE A 202 -15.59 -11.90 -25.23
N ALA A 203 -15.66 -12.32 -23.96
CA ALA A 203 -14.50 -12.72 -23.17
C ALA A 203 -14.18 -14.23 -23.31
N GLY A 204 -14.81 -14.91 -24.27
CA GLY A 204 -14.70 -16.35 -24.49
C GLY A 204 -15.52 -17.21 -23.52
N GLY A 205 -16.36 -16.59 -22.69
CA GLY A 205 -17.25 -17.26 -21.75
C GLY A 205 -16.50 -18.23 -20.82
N PRO A 206 -17.00 -19.46 -20.61
CA PRO A 206 -16.35 -20.45 -19.76
C PRO A 206 -14.98 -20.92 -20.25
N ASN A 207 -14.74 -20.85 -21.57
CA ASN A 207 -13.47 -21.27 -22.18
C ASN A 207 -12.37 -20.20 -22.02
N GLY A 208 -12.77 -18.96 -21.73
CA GLY A 208 -11.85 -17.84 -21.62
C GLY A 208 -11.15 -17.49 -22.93
N ILE A 209 -9.98 -16.86 -22.82
CA ILE A 209 -9.21 -16.34 -23.95
C ILE A 209 -7.98 -17.21 -24.15
N LEU A 210 -7.85 -17.76 -25.35
CA LEU A 210 -6.75 -18.63 -25.76
C LEU A 210 -5.82 -17.88 -26.72
N GLN A 211 -4.60 -18.40 -26.89
CA GLN A 211 -3.60 -17.90 -27.84
C GLN A 211 -3.28 -16.41 -27.67
N ILE A 212 -3.12 -15.96 -26.43
CA ILE A 212 -2.63 -14.62 -26.12
C ILE A 212 -1.21 -14.51 -26.70
N PRO A 213 -0.94 -13.57 -27.61
CA PRO A 213 0.35 -13.48 -28.29
C PRO A 213 1.47 -13.09 -27.32
N PHE A 214 2.70 -13.44 -27.65
CA PHE A 214 3.86 -13.02 -26.89
C PHE A 214 4.09 -11.49 -27.00
N PRO A 215 4.56 -10.83 -25.94
CA PRO A 215 4.94 -9.43 -26.02
C PRO A 215 6.09 -9.24 -27.01
N GLU A 216 6.13 -8.09 -27.67
CA GLU A 216 7.27 -7.68 -28.51
C GLU A 216 7.75 -6.28 -28.11
N ALA A 217 9.04 -5.99 -28.18
CA ALA A 217 9.55 -4.62 -28.04
C ALA A 217 10.79 -4.44 -28.89
N PHE A 218 10.86 -3.34 -29.64
CA PHE A 218 12.02 -3.00 -30.46
C PHE A 218 12.47 -4.13 -31.42
N GLY A 219 11.53 -4.95 -31.91
CA GLY A 219 11.80 -6.10 -32.78
C GLY A 219 12.22 -7.39 -32.06
N TYR A 220 12.26 -7.40 -30.73
CA TYR A 220 12.49 -8.60 -29.92
C TYR A 220 11.18 -9.17 -29.40
N VAL A 221 10.96 -10.47 -29.56
CA VAL A 221 9.77 -11.19 -29.05
C VAL A 221 10.14 -11.90 -27.74
N PHE A 222 9.45 -11.55 -26.66
CA PHE A 222 9.66 -12.13 -25.33
C PHE A 222 8.91 -13.46 -25.24
N GLN A 223 9.61 -14.57 -25.46
CA GLN A 223 8.99 -15.90 -25.57
C GLN A 223 9.54 -16.91 -24.54
N THR A 224 10.70 -16.64 -23.97
CA THR A 224 11.34 -17.56 -23.01
C THR A 224 10.92 -17.25 -21.57
N GLN A 225 11.00 -18.23 -20.66
CA GLN A 225 10.75 -17.96 -19.23
C GLN A 225 11.71 -16.91 -18.67
N PHE A 226 12.95 -16.86 -19.17
CA PHE A 226 13.93 -15.86 -18.78
C PHE A 226 13.52 -14.44 -19.21
N ASP A 227 12.95 -14.30 -20.40
CA ASP A 227 12.39 -13.02 -20.89
C ASP A 227 11.30 -12.50 -19.95
N PHE A 228 10.36 -13.38 -19.60
CA PHE A 228 9.30 -13.06 -18.65
C PHE A 228 9.85 -12.77 -17.25
N LEU A 229 10.92 -13.45 -16.82
CA LEU A 229 11.58 -13.14 -15.55
C LEU A 229 12.14 -11.72 -15.57
N ILE A 230 12.87 -11.31 -16.60
CA ILE A 230 13.42 -9.96 -16.69
C ILE A 230 12.31 -8.90 -16.69
N VAL A 231 11.27 -9.09 -17.50
CA VAL A 231 10.12 -8.17 -17.52
C VAL A 231 9.43 -8.13 -16.14
N GLY A 232 9.20 -9.30 -15.52
CA GLY A 232 8.58 -9.41 -14.21
C GLY A 232 9.40 -8.75 -13.10
N LEU A 233 10.72 -8.93 -13.10
CA LEU A 233 11.63 -8.28 -12.15
C LEU A 233 11.65 -6.76 -12.34
N VAL A 234 11.64 -6.27 -13.59
CA VAL A 234 11.56 -4.82 -13.88
C VAL A 234 10.24 -4.24 -13.37
N LEU A 235 9.10 -4.87 -13.69
CA LEU A 235 7.79 -4.43 -13.22
C LEU A 235 7.70 -4.46 -11.69
N LEU A 236 8.24 -5.51 -11.06
CA LEU A 236 8.34 -5.61 -9.60
C LEU A 236 9.23 -4.51 -9.01
N ALA A 237 10.35 -4.16 -9.65
CA ALA A 237 11.21 -3.06 -9.23
C ALA A 237 10.42 -1.75 -9.21
N VAL A 238 9.71 -1.47 -10.31
CA VAL A 238 8.87 -0.27 -10.44
C VAL A 238 7.79 -0.28 -9.37
N ALA A 239 7.14 -1.43 -9.12
CA ALA A 239 6.15 -1.61 -8.06
C ALA A 239 6.70 -1.30 -6.68
N MET A 240 7.84 -1.89 -6.32
CA MET A 240 8.46 -1.70 -5.01
C MET A 240 8.94 -0.27 -4.80
N ILE A 241 9.57 0.34 -5.81
CA ILE A 241 10.04 1.72 -5.75
C ILE A 241 8.84 2.65 -5.61
N PHE A 242 7.82 2.49 -6.45
CA PHE A 242 6.62 3.31 -6.41
C PHE A 242 5.87 3.18 -5.08
N ALA A 243 5.65 1.95 -4.61
CA ALA A 243 5.00 1.70 -3.33
C ALA A 243 5.80 2.30 -2.16
N GLN A 244 7.13 2.30 -2.24
CA GLN A 244 7.97 2.93 -1.22
C GLN A 244 7.84 4.46 -1.21
N HIS A 245 7.78 5.10 -2.38
CA HIS A 245 7.51 6.53 -2.47
C HIS A 245 6.14 6.84 -1.87
N LEU A 246 5.13 6.07 -2.28
CA LEU A 246 3.77 6.23 -1.79
C LEU A 246 3.67 6.06 -0.25
N GLU A 247 4.37 5.09 0.32
CA GLU A 247 4.45 4.84 1.76
C GLU A 247 5.09 6.02 2.52
N HIS A 248 6.07 6.70 1.93
CA HIS A 248 6.77 7.84 2.55
C HIS A 248 6.09 9.18 2.29
N SER A 249 5.16 9.24 1.34
CA SER A 249 4.38 10.43 1.06
C SER A 249 3.34 10.73 2.15
N ARG A 250 2.75 11.93 2.10
CA ARG A 250 1.59 12.29 2.92
C ARG A 250 0.42 11.31 2.79
N LEU A 251 0.23 10.69 1.62
CA LEU A 251 -0.85 9.72 1.38
C LEU A 251 -0.64 8.47 2.22
N GLY A 252 0.60 7.95 2.23
CA GLY A 252 1.00 6.85 3.09
C GLY A 252 0.77 7.17 4.57
N ARG A 253 1.19 8.34 5.03
CA ARG A 253 0.93 8.79 6.42
C ARG A 253 -0.58 8.84 6.71
N GLY A 254 -1.37 9.43 5.81
CA GLY A 254 -2.82 9.49 5.95
C GLY A 254 -3.48 8.10 6.04
N TRP A 255 -3.07 7.14 5.22
CA TRP A 255 -3.59 5.77 5.27
C TRP A 255 -3.27 5.06 6.58
N ILE A 256 -2.04 5.20 7.06
CA ILE A 256 -1.62 4.58 8.31
C ILE A 256 -2.38 5.20 9.49
N ALA A 257 -2.59 6.52 9.49
CA ALA A 257 -3.39 7.20 10.51
C ALA A 257 -4.84 6.66 10.51
N ILE A 258 -5.44 6.52 9.33
CA ILE A 258 -6.78 5.97 9.16
C ILE A 258 -6.87 4.52 9.65
N ARG A 259 -5.88 3.69 9.32
CA ARG A 259 -5.81 2.27 9.73
C ARG A 259 -5.75 2.13 11.26
N GLU A 260 -5.09 3.05 11.94
CA GLU A 260 -4.92 2.98 13.39
C GLU A 260 -6.10 3.57 14.16
N ASP A 261 -6.51 4.79 13.82
CA ASP A 261 -7.67 5.45 14.41
C ASP A 261 -8.25 6.45 13.40
N GLU A 262 -9.21 5.97 12.60
CA GLU A 262 -9.90 6.78 11.60
C GLU A 262 -10.54 8.04 12.20
N PHE A 263 -11.06 7.94 13.42
CA PHE A 263 -11.72 9.06 14.08
C PHE A 263 -10.73 10.15 14.48
N ALA A 264 -9.58 9.75 15.04
CA ALA A 264 -8.48 10.67 15.33
C ALA A 264 -7.93 11.31 14.05
N ALA A 265 -7.74 10.51 12.99
CA ALA A 265 -7.25 10.98 11.70
C ALA A 265 -8.19 12.04 11.07
N GLU A 266 -9.51 11.79 11.07
CA GLU A 266 -10.47 12.78 10.56
C GLU A 266 -10.48 14.07 11.39
N SER A 267 -10.36 13.96 12.71
CA SER A 267 -10.40 15.12 13.61
C SER A 267 -9.20 16.05 13.48
N VAL A 268 -8.07 15.55 12.97
CA VAL A 268 -6.88 16.35 12.65
C VAL A 268 -6.81 16.77 11.18
N GLY A 269 -7.86 16.49 10.39
CA GLY A 269 -7.97 17.00 9.02
C GLY A 269 -7.66 16.02 7.89
N VAL A 270 -7.48 14.74 8.19
CA VAL A 270 -7.27 13.71 7.17
C VAL A 270 -8.60 13.32 6.50
N PRO A 271 -8.75 13.47 5.17
CA PRO A 271 -10.00 13.14 4.47
C PRO A 271 -10.15 11.63 4.23
N SER A 272 -10.56 10.89 5.27
CA SER A 272 -10.73 9.42 5.30
C SER A 272 -11.28 8.81 4.00
N LEU A 273 -12.47 9.23 3.56
CA LEU A 273 -13.18 8.68 2.41
C LEU A 273 -12.35 8.79 1.13
N ARG A 274 -11.74 9.97 0.88
CA ARG A 274 -10.93 10.19 -0.32
C ARG A 274 -9.69 9.34 -0.30
N LEU A 275 -8.99 9.27 0.83
CA LEU A 275 -7.79 8.45 0.97
C LEU A 275 -8.11 6.96 0.84
N LYS A 276 -9.14 6.46 1.52
CA LYS A 276 -9.54 5.05 1.41
C LYS A 276 -9.93 4.68 -0.04
N LEU A 277 -10.64 5.56 -0.75
CA LEU A 277 -10.95 5.36 -2.17
C LEU A 277 -9.68 5.32 -3.02
N PHE A 278 -8.74 6.24 -2.77
CA PHE A 278 -7.43 6.21 -3.42
C PHE A 278 -6.66 4.92 -3.14
N ALA A 279 -6.76 4.34 -1.92
CA ALA A 279 -6.11 3.06 -1.63
C ALA A 279 -6.64 1.94 -2.53
N TYR A 280 -7.97 1.84 -2.72
CA TYR A 280 -8.58 0.87 -3.64
C TYR A 280 -8.15 1.07 -5.09
N VAL A 281 -8.12 2.31 -5.58
CA VAL A 281 -7.66 2.63 -6.94
C VAL A 281 -6.20 2.20 -7.10
N MET A 282 -5.32 2.62 -6.20
CA MET A 282 -3.89 2.32 -6.28
C MET A 282 -3.58 0.83 -6.12
N GLY A 283 -4.27 0.14 -5.21
CA GLY A 283 -4.16 -1.31 -5.07
C GLY A 283 -4.63 -2.01 -6.35
N GLY A 284 -5.84 -1.69 -6.80
CA GLY A 284 -6.43 -2.26 -8.02
C GLY A 284 -5.55 -2.09 -9.25
N MET A 285 -4.91 -0.93 -9.44
CA MET A 285 -3.94 -0.69 -10.52
C MET A 285 -2.79 -1.70 -10.53
N TRP A 286 -2.20 -2.02 -9.37
CA TRP A 286 -1.13 -3.01 -9.25
C TRP A 286 -1.64 -4.44 -9.38
N GLY A 287 -2.84 -4.74 -8.85
CA GLY A 287 -3.51 -6.02 -9.08
C GLY A 287 -3.77 -6.26 -10.57
N GLY A 288 -4.21 -5.22 -11.28
CA GLY A 288 -4.45 -5.23 -12.71
C GLY A 288 -3.20 -5.44 -13.55
N LEU A 289 -2.13 -4.72 -13.23
CA LEU A 289 -0.83 -4.90 -13.88
C LEU A 289 -0.31 -6.33 -13.71
N ALA A 290 -0.39 -6.87 -12.49
CA ALA A 290 0.02 -8.24 -12.20
C ALA A 290 -0.83 -9.25 -12.99
N GLY A 291 -2.13 -8.99 -13.14
CA GLY A 291 -3.05 -9.82 -13.91
C GLY A 291 -2.77 -9.81 -15.41
N GLY A 292 -2.53 -8.62 -15.99
CA GLY A 292 -2.14 -8.48 -17.39
C GLY A 292 -0.84 -9.22 -17.68
N PHE A 293 0.18 -9.05 -16.83
CA PHE A 293 1.45 -9.77 -16.94
C PHE A 293 1.27 -11.29 -16.84
N PHE A 294 0.43 -11.76 -15.91
CA PHE A 294 0.10 -13.18 -15.76
C PHE A 294 -0.56 -13.77 -17.00
N ALA A 295 -1.55 -13.06 -17.57
CA ALA A 295 -2.27 -13.52 -18.77
C ALA A 295 -1.33 -13.71 -19.96
N THR A 296 -0.48 -12.71 -20.22
CA THR A 296 0.50 -12.77 -21.30
C THR A 296 1.57 -13.83 -21.09
N ARG A 297 1.95 -14.11 -19.84
CA ARG A 297 2.91 -15.18 -19.51
C ARG A 297 2.33 -16.56 -19.77
N ILE A 298 1.09 -16.82 -19.34
CA ILE A 298 0.49 -18.16 -19.47
C ILE A 298 0.01 -18.40 -20.91
N GLY A 299 -0.34 -17.35 -21.66
CA GLY A 299 -0.79 -17.46 -23.04
C GLY A 299 -2.25 -17.87 -23.19
N ALA A 300 -2.92 -18.23 -22.10
CA ALA A 300 -4.35 -18.49 -22.04
C ALA A 300 -4.87 -18.21 -20.62
N ILE A 301 -6.09 -17.69 -20.51
CA ILE A 301 -6.76 -17.45 -19.23
C ILE A 301 -8.22 -17.84 -19.31
N ASP A 302 -8.76 -18.32 -18.19
CA ASP A 302 -10.16 -18.68 -18.04
C ASP A 302 -10.73 -18.15 -16.70
N PRO A 303 -12.06 -18.07 -16.52
CA PRO A 303 -12.63 -17.50 -15.31
C PRO A 303 -12.28 -18.27 -14.03
N THR A 304 -12.05 -19.58 -14.11
CA THR A 304 -11.75 -20.42 -12.93
C THR A 304 -10.35 -20.20 -12.37
N SER A 305 -9.47 -19.55 -13.14
CA SER A 305 -8.16 -19.07 -12.66
C SER A 305 -8.28 -17.95 -11.61
N PHE A 306 -9.42 -17.26 -11.53
CA PHE A 306 -9.63 -16.06 -10.70
C PHE A 306 -10.63 -16.30 -9.56
N THR A 307 -10.34 -17.27 -8.70
CA THR A 307 -11.24 -17.68 -7.60
C THR A 307 -10.97 -16.96 -6.28
N PHE A 308 -11.89 -17.07 -5.33
CA PHE A 308 -11.67 -16.66 -3.94
C PHE A 308 -10.36 -17.21 -3.34
N SER A 309 -9.96 -18.44 -3.69
CA SER A 309 -8.69 -19.04 -3.25
C SER A 309 -7.47 -18.19 -3.65
N LEU A 310 -7.50 -17.53 -4.82
CA LEU A 310 -6.46 -16.63 -5.27
C LEU A 310 -6.38 -15.38 -4.36
N SER A 311 -7.53 -14.80 -3.98
CA SER A 311 -7.58 -13.70 -3.02
C SER A 311 -7.01 -14.10 -1.66
N VAL A 312 -7.36 -15.29 -1.17
CA VAL A 312 -6.82 -15.83 0.09
C VAL A 312 -5.31 -16.03 0.00
N LEU A 313 -4.80 -16.57 -1.11
CA LEU A 313 -3.36 -16.72 -1.33
C LEU A 313 -2.65 -15.36 -1.31
N ALA A 314 -3.20 -14.35 -2.00
CA ALA A 314 -2.66 -12.99 -1.96
C ALA A 314 -2.69 -12.39 -0.55
N LEU A 315 -3.75 -12.64 0.22
CA LEU A 315 -3.84 -12.21 1.62
C LEU A 315 -2.80 -12.90 2.50
N ILE A 316 -2.60 -14.21 2.32
CA ILE A 316 -1.56 -14.96 3.04
C ILE A 316 -0.18 -14.39 2.71
N VAL A 317 0.12 -14.09 1.45
CA VAL A 317 1.40 -13.46 1.04
C VAL A 317 1.68 -12.20 1.88
N ILE A 318 0.70 -11.31 2.04
CA ILE A 318 0.92 -10.06 2.78
C ILE A 318 0.92 -10.25 4.31
N VAL A 319 0.06 -11.12 4.84
CA VAL A 319 -0.04 -11.37 6.29
C VAL A 319 1.21 -12.08 6.78
N LEU A 320 1.63 -13.11 6.05
CA LEU A 320 2.79 -13.93 6.36
C LEU A 320 4.10 -13.15 6.16
N GLY A 321 4.16 -12.36 5.08
CA GLY A 321 5.28 -11.48 4.79
C GLY A 321 5.46 -10.35 5.80
N GLY A 322 4.34 -9.80 6.27
CA GLY A 322 4.28 -8.69 7.22
C GLY A 322 3.40 -7.56 6.69
N THR A 323 2.20 -7.41 7.26
CA THR A 323 1.19 -6.44 6.83
C THR A 323 1.71 -5.00 6.92
N GLY A 324 1.82 -4.32 5.77
CA GLY A 324 2.37 -2.97 5.66
C GLY A 324 3.89 -2.91 5.49
N SER A 325 4.54 -4.02 5.11
CA SER A 325 5.98 -4.11 4.86
C SER A 325 6.28 -4.50 3.41
N LEU A 326 6.90 -3.61 2.64
CA LEU A 326 7.20 -3.88 1.22
C LEU A 326 8.18 -5.06 1.01
N PRO A 327 9.31 -5.17 1.75
CA PRO A 327 10.17 -6.35 1.67
C PRO A 327 9.47 -7.59 2.23
N GLY A 328 8.56 -7.41 3.20
CA GLY A 328 7.73 -8.47 3.75
C GLY A 328 6.87 -9.13 2.69
N VAL A 329 6.19 -8.36 1.83
CA VAL A 329 5.38 -8.92 0.74
C VAL A 329 6.20 -9.82 -0.20
N LEU A 330 7.42 -9.39 -0.54
CA LEU A 330 8.31 -10.18 -1.38
C LEU A 330 8.73 -11.49 -0.71
N LEU A 331 9.07 -11.44 0.58
CA LEU A 331 9.35 -12.61 1.42
C LEU A 331 8.13 -13.54 1.50
N GLY A 332 6.95 -12.98 1.71
CA GLY A 332 5.69 -13.70 1.74
C GLY A 332 5.41 -14.40 0.41
N ALA A 333 5.64 -13.74 -0.72
CA ALA A 333 5.48 -14.35 -2.04
C ALA A 333 6.49 -15.49 -2.26
N LEU A 334 7.75 -15.29 -1.87
CA LEU A 334 8.77 -16.33 -1.95
C LEU A 334 8.39 -17.55 -1.11
N VAL A 335 7.85 -17.35 0.10
CA VAL A 335 7.42 -18.47 0.96
C VAL A 335 6.14 -19.11 0.44
N VAL A 336 5.09 -18.35 0.17
CA VAL A 336 3.79 -18.92 -0.22
C VAL A 336 3.83 -19.58 -1.58
N VAL A 337 4.63 -19.06 -2.52
CA VAL A 337 4.72 -19.58 -3.89
C VAL A 337 5.93 -20.51 -4.06
N GLY A 338 7.07 -20.19 -3.45
CA GLY A 338 8.31 -20.96 -3.61
C GLY A 338 8.42 -22.17 -2.68
N LEU A 339 8.02 -22.07 -1.40
CA LEU A 339 8.14 -23.20 -0.46
C LEU A 339 7.38 -24.45 -0.94
N PRO A 340 6.15 -24.37 -1.46
CA PRO A 340 5.48 -25.54 -2.01
C PRO A 340 6.26 -26.22 -3.13
N GLU A 341 7.00 -25.48 -3.96
CA GLU A 341 7.82 -26.05 -5.04
C GLU A 341 9.04 -26.79 -4.49
N VAL A 342 9.68 -26.29 -3.44
CA VAL A 342 10.74 -27.01 -2.71
C VAL A 342 10.18 -28.28 -2.04
N LEU A 343 8.96 -28.20 -1.50
CA LEU A 343 8.29 -29.34 -0.87
C LEU A 343 7.72 -30.35 -1.88
N ARG A 344 7.86 -30.11 -3.19
CA ARG A 344 7.36 -31.01 -4.24
C ARG A 344 7.90 -32.43 -4.12
N GLN A 345 9.11 -32.60 -3.60
CA GLN A 345 9.71 -33.91 -3.33
C GLN A 345 8.90 -34.78 -2.35
N PHE A 346 8.03 -34.18 -1.53
CA PHE A 346 7.16 -34.88 -0.57
C PHE A 346 5.79 -35.25 -1.16
N ALA A 347 5.57 -35.05 -2.46
CA ALA A 347 4.36 -35.41 -3.20
C ALA A 347 3.06 -35.07 -2.45
N ASP A 348 2.29 -36.07 -2.00
CA ASP A 348 0.98 -35.91 -1.38
C ASP A 348 1.01 -35.20 -0.03
N GLN A 349 2.13 -35.28 0.70
CA GLN A 349 2.28 -34.64 2.01
C GLN A 349 2.63 -33.15 1.90
N ARG A 350 2.96 -32.65 0.69
CA ARG A 350 3.38 -31.26 0.44
C ARG A 350 2.45 -30.23 1.06
N LEU A 351 1.13 -30.33 0.81
CA LEU A 351 0.16 -29.35 1.29
C LEU A 351 -0.02 -29.41 2.81
N LEU A 352 0.06 -30.61 3.39
CA LEU A 352 -0.02 -30.79 4.85
C LEU A 352 1.20 -30.16 5.54
N ILE A 353 2.42 -30.47 5.05
CA ILE A 353 3.66 -29.91 5.57
C ILE A 353 3.64 -28.38 5.41
N PHE A 354 3.24 -27.88 4.25
CA PHE A 354 3.10 -26.45 4.00
C PHE A 354 2.12 -25.77 4.97
N ALA A 355 0.94 -26.36 5.20
CA ALA A 355 -0.05 -25.82 6.14
C ALA A 355 0.47 -25.79 7.59
N VAL A 356 1.14 -26.86 8.04
CA VAL A 356 1.74 -26.92 9.40
C VAL A 356 2.85 -25.88 9.55
N LEU A 357 3.74 -25.76 8.57
CA LEU A 357 4.81 -24.75 8.58
C LEU A 357 4.23 -23.32 8.59
N LEU A 358 3.20 -23.08 7.79
CA LEU A 358 2.53 -21.79 7.71
C LEU A 358 1.86 -21.41 9.03
N VAL A 359 1.12 -22.33 9.66
CA VAL A 359 0.51 -22.11 10.98
C VAL A 359 1.58 -21.90 12.06
N GLY A 360 2.61 -22.75 12.08
CA GLY A 360 3.74 -22.61 13.01
C GLY A 360 4.42 -21.25 12.87
N MET A 361 4.61 -20.78 11.64
CA MET A 361 5.18 -19.47 11.38
C MET A 361 4.27 -18.33 11.82
N MET A 362 2.95 -18.42 11.61
CA MET A 362 2.00 -17.41 12.10
C MET A 362 1.97 -17.34 13.64
N LEU A 363 2.14 -18.47 14.34
CA LEU A 363 2.21 -18.51 15.81
C LEU A 363 3.51 -17.92 16.35
N VAL A 364 4.64 -18.21 15.73
CA VAL A 364 5.96 -17.71 16.14
C VAL A 364 6.17 -16.26 15.71
N MET A 365 5.56 -15.85 14.59
CA MET A 365 5.78 -14.56 13.92
C MET A 365 4.46 -13.82 13.65
N PRO A 366 3.76 -13.33 14.69
CA PRO A 366 2.44 -12.67 14.54
C PRO A 366 2.48 -11.34 13.77
N GLN A 367 3.67 -10.74 13.59
CA GLN A 367 3.87 -9.53 12.79
C GLN A 367 4.36 -9.82 11.35
N GLY A 368 4.46 -11.10 10.99
CA GLY A 368 5.02 -11.61 9.73
C GLY A 368 6.55 -11.73 9.75
N LEU A 369 7.09 -12.29 8.66
CA LEU A 369 8.52 -12.54 8.44
C LEU A 369 9.38 -11.27 8.49
N TRP A 370 8.82 -10.15 8.01
CA TRP A 370 9.50 -8.87 7.98
C TRP A 370 8.60 -7.78 8.54
N ALA A 371 8.48 -7.79 9.87
CA ALA A 371 7.68 -6.82 10.60
C ALA A 371 8.03 -5.38 10.22
N ARG A 372 6.99 -4.54 10.14
CA ARG A 372 7.16 -3.11 9.89
C ARG A 372 7.79 -2.45 11.11
N ILE A 373 9.01 -1.97 10.94
CA ILE A 373 9.73 -1.26 12.00
C ILE A 373 9.24 0.19 12.05
N ARG A 374 9.01 0.71 13.27
CA ARG A 374 8.71 2.13 13.52
C ARG A 374 9.79 2.99 12.88
N ARG A 375 9.37 3.92 12.02
CA ARG A 375 10.28 4.87 11.37
C ARG A 375 10.91 5.75 12.45
N LYS A 376 12.24 5.85 12.49
CA LYS A 376 12.90 6.97 13.17
C LYS A 376 12.80 8.20 12.26
N PRO A 377 12.71 9.43 12.81
CA PRO A 377 12.84 10.63 11.99
C PRO A 377 14.10 10.51 11.15
N LYS A 378 13.96 10.57 9.82
CA LYS A 378 15.13 10.66 8.98
C LYS A 378 15.86 11.96 9.37
N PRO A 379 17.20 11.97 9.48
CA PRO A 379 17.97 13.20 9.65
C PRO A 379 17.79 14.21 8.49
N PHE A 380 17.01 13.83 7.46
CA PHE A 380 16.72 14.62 6.26
C PHE A 380 16.05 15.97 6.53
N TYR A 381 15.38 16.17 7.67
CA TYR A 381 14.73 17.43 7.99
C TYR A 381 15.61 18.44 8.71
N GLY A 382 16.89 18.13 8.97
CA GLY A 382 17.84 19.09 9.55
C GLY A 382 17.43 19.64 10.91
N LEU A 383 16.54 18.94 11.63
CA LEU A 383 16.10 19.31 12.97
C LEU A 383 17.29 19.19 13.91
N GLN A 384 17.85 20.33 14.32
CA GLN A 384 18.86 20.41 15.37
C GLN A 384 18.15 20.49 16.72
N GLU A 385 18.66 19.79 17.73
CA GLU A 385 18.21 19.98 19.10
C GLU A 385 18.66 21.39 19.54
N GLU A 386 17.75 22.36 19.53
CA GLU A 386 18.01 23.71 20.07
C GLU A 386 17.98 23.66 21.61
N GLU A 387 18.98 24.26 22.26
CA GLU A 387 19.06 24.37 23.73
C GLU A 387 17.95 25.29 24.30
N GLY A 388 17.45 24.92 25.47
CA GLY A 388 16.09 25.23 25.92
C GLY A 388 15.80 26.60 26.55
N GLU A 389 16.60 27.64 26.37
CA GLU A 389 16.41 28.88 27.16
C GLU A 389 15.62 30.03 26.49
N ASP A 390 15.18 29.92 25.23
CA ASP A 390 14.28 30.96 24.64
C ASP A 390 13.21 30.41 23.67
N VAL A 391 12.99 29.10 23.68
CA VAL A 391 12.12 28.40 22.72
C VAL A 391 10.66 28.82 22.85
N ALA A 392 10.15 29.01 24.07
CA ALA A 392 8.75 29.38 24.28
C ALA A 392 8.43 30.79 23.76
N ALA A 393 9.31 31.76 24.00
CA ALA A 393 9.15 33.12 23.50
C ALA A 393 9.26 33.17 21.97
N LYS A 394 10.20 32.40 21.40
CA LYS A 394 10.33 32.22 19.94
C LYS A 394 9.04 31.63 19.34
N ILE A 395 8.50 30.55 19.90
CA ILE A 395 7.24 29.93 19.45
C ILE A 395 6.07 30.92 19.51
N LEU A 396 5.94 31.69 20.58
CA LEU A 396 4.86 32.69 20.72
C LEU A 396 4.98 33.81 19.67
N ARG A 397 6.19 34.32 19.42
CA ARG A 397 6.44 35.32 18.38
C ARG A 397 6.16 34.77 16.98
N GLU A 398 6.66 33.57 16.68
CA GLU A 398 6.39 32.89 15.40
C GLU A 398 4.89 32.64 15.20
N HIS A 399 4.19 32.22 16.25
CA HIS A 399 2.75 32.03 16.22
C HIS A 399 1.98 33.34 15.92
N GLN A 400 2.37 34.46 16.54
CA GLN A 400 1.79 35.77 16.27
C GLN A 400 1.99 36.17 14.79
N VAL A 401 3.21 36.03 14.27
CA VAL A 401 3.52 36.31 12.85
C VAL A 401 2.68 35.43 11.93
N GLN A 402 2.55 34.13 12.22
CA GLN A 402 1.74 33.21 11.43
C GLN A 402 0.25 33.59 11.44
N MET A 403 -0.27 34.06 12.58
CA MET A 403 -1.66 34.53 12.69
C MET A 403 -1.89 35.80 11.87
N GLU A 404 -0.99 36.78 11.94
CA GLU A 404 -1.07 38.00 11.14
C GLU A 404 -0.98 37.73 9.63
N GLU A 405 -0.11 36.80 9.21
CA GLU A 405 -0.06 36.36 7.82
C GLU A 405 -1.37 35.69 7.37
N ARG A 406 -1.94 34.83 8.22
CA ARG A 406 -3.21 34.16 7.94
C ARG A 406 -4.32 35.18 7.78
N ASP A 407 -4.40 36.14 8.67
CA ASP A 407 -5.40 37.19 8.66
C ASP A 407 -5.26 38.08 7.40
N ARG A 408 -4.03 38.46 7.04
CA ARG A 408 -3.75 39.14 5.75
C ARG A 408 -4.22 38.33 4.55
N ARG A 409 -3.99 37.02 4.53
CA ARG A 409 -4.45 36.13 3.44
C ARG A 409 -5.96 36.00 3.40
N HIS A 410 -6.62 35.88 4.56
CA HIS A 410 -8.08 35.83 4.65
C HIS A 410 -8.70 37.14 4.14
N ALA A 411 -8.18 38.28 4.59
CA ALA A 411 -8.61 39.59 4.11
C ALA A 411 -8.42 39.74 2.59
N ALA A 412 -7.25 39.33 2.05
CA ALA A 412 -6.98 39.37 0.62
C ALA A 412 -7.91 38.46 -0.20
N ALA A 413 -8.39 37.36 0.37
CA ALA A 413 -9.38 36.46 -0.23
C ALA A 413 -10.84 36.95 -0.06
N GLY A 414 -11.05 38.16 0.47
CA GLY A 414 -12.37 38.73 0.74
C GLY A 414 -13.10 38.04 1.90
N HIS A 415 -12.37 37.34 2.77
CA HIS A 415 -12.93 36.68 3.94
C HIS A 415 -12.95 37.62 5.15
N ARG A 416 -14.02 37.57 5.95
CA ARG A 416 -14.06 38.26 7.24
C ARG A 416 -12.89 37.78 8.10
N VAL A 417 -12.19 38.73 8.70
CA VAL A 417 -11.15 38.47 9.70
C VAL A 417 -11.73 38.91 11.04
N VAL A 418 -11.98 37.95 11.93
CA VAL A 418 -12.46 38.21 13.29
C VAL A 418 -11.39 38.97 14.06
N LYS A 419 -11.70 40.17 14.56
CA LYS A 419 -10.75 40.96 15.37
C LYS A 419 -10.66 40.42 16.80
N GLU A 420 -9.64 40.85 17.53
CA GLU A 420 -9.53 40.56 18.96
C GLU A 420 -10.79 41.09 19.69
N GLY A 421 -11.39 40.26 20.53
CA GLY A 421 -12.66 40.57 21.21
C GLY A 421 -13.95 40.32 20.40
N GLU A 422 -13.88 40.00 19.10
CA GLU A 422 -15.05 39.53 18.34
C GLU A 422 -15.29 38.02 18.54
N ALA A 423 -16.54 37.57 18.42
CA ALA A 423 -16.90 36.15 18.49
C ALA A 423 -16.23 35.35 17.37
N ILE A 424 -15.42 34.35 17.76
CA ILE A 424 -14.79 33.40 16.85
C ILE A 424 -15.60 32.10 16.72
N LEU A 425 -16.34 31.73 17.77
CA LEU A 425 -17.28 30.60 17.79
C LEU A 425 -18.62 31.09 18.32
N GLU A 426 -19.67 30.90 17.54
CA GLU A 426 -21.05 31.22 17.90
C GLU A 426 -21.86 29.92 17.88
N VAL A 427 -22.45 29.57 19.02
CA VAL A 427 -23.32 28.40 19.18
C VAL A 427 -24.71 28.93 19.54
N GLU A 428 -25.72 28.56 18.78
CA GLU A 428 -27.08 29.08 18.97
C GLU A 428 -28.12 27.96 18.93
N GLY A 429 -28.84 27.79 20.03
CA GLY A 429 -29.98 26.88 20.14
C GLY A 429 -29.66 25.44 19.73
N VAL A 430 -28.44 24.97 20.02
CA VAL A 430 -28.01 23.64 19.61
C VAL A 430 -28.78 22.59 20.41
N VAL A 431 -29.38 21.65 19.67
CA VAL A 431 -30.09 20.50 20.22
C VAL A 431 -29.48 19.22 19.66
N GLN A 432 -29.16 18.28 20.54
CA GLN A 432 -28.74 16.93 20.16
C GLN A 432 -29.48 15.86 20.95
N GLN A 433 -30.01 14.87 20.23
CA GLN A 433 -30.89 13.84 20.77
C GLN A 433 -30.44 12.43 20.34
N PHE A 434 -30.45 11.50 21.28
CA PHE A 434 -30.21 10.07 21.06
C PHE A 434 -31.43 9.27 21.51
N GLY A 435 -32.15 8.67 20.56
CA GLY A 435 -33.43 8.03 20.88
C GLY A 435 -34.39 9.03 21.51
N GLY A 436 -34.89 8.75 22.71
CA GLY A 436 -35.76 9.65 23.49
C GLY A 436 -35.03 10.69 24.35
N LEU A 437 -33.70 10.63 24.47
CA LEU A 437 -32.92 11.48 25.38
C LEU A 437 -32.33 12.69 24.66
N ARG A 438 -32.68 13.90 25.09
CA ARG A 438 -32.00 15.14 24.69
C ARG A 438 -30.73 15.33 25.53
N ALA A 439 -29.58 15.02 24.94
CA ALA A 439 -28.29 15.14 25.61
C ALA A 439 -27.73 16.57 25.58
N VAL A 440 -28.17 17.37 24.62
CA VAL A 440 -27.94 18.82 24.53
C VAL A 440 -29.28 19.44 24.16
N ASP A 441 -29.75 20.42 24.92
CA ASP A 441 -31.06 21.04 24.72
C ASP A 441 -30.93 22.57 24.73
N ASN A 442 -31.12 23.18 23.56
CA ASN A 442 -31.15 24.63 23.34
C ASN A 442 -29.94 25.39 23.91
N VAL A 443 -28.72 24.88 23.69
CA VAL A 443 -27.49 25.51 24.19
C VAL A 443 -27.08 26.68 23.28
N THR A 444 -26.85 27.85 23.88
CA THR A 444 -26.38 29.07 23.22
C THR A 444 -25.22 29.69 24.00
N PHE A 445 -24.12 30.00 23.32
CA PHE A 445 -22.99 30.78 23.86
C PHE A 445 -22.08 31.27 22.73
N GLU A 446 -21.25 32.25 23.04
CA GLU A 446 -20.21 32.78 22.16
C GLU A 446 -18.85 32.63 22.81
N VAL A 447 -17.80 32.47 22.02
CA VAL A 447 -16.41 32.51 22.45
C VAL A 447 -15.70 33.58 21.64
N HIS A 448 -15.02 34.50 22.31
CA HIS A 448 -14.32 35.60 21.65
C HIS A 448 -12.89 35.21 21.28
N ARG A 449 -12.34 35.85 20.24
CA ARG A 449 -10.95 35.62 19.82
C ARG A 449 -10.00 36.00 20.96
N GLY A 450 -9.12 35.06 21.34
CA GLY A 450 -8.15 35.22 22.43
C GLY A 450 -8.68 34.78 23.80
N GLU A 451 -9.97 34.43 23.90
CA GLU A 451 -10.60 34.01 25.14
C GLU A 451 -10.33 32.52 25.45
N ILE A 452 -10.11 32.21 26.73
CA ILE A 452 -10.14 30.84 27.24
C ILE A 452 -11.54 30.58 27.82
N PHE A 453 -12.37 29.86 27.07
CA PHE A 453 -13.73 29.51 27.46
C PHE A 453 -13.82 28.07 27.98
N SER A 454 -14.52 27.83 29.09
CA SER A 454 -14.64 26.52 29.72
C SER A 454 -16.10 26.10 29.94
N ILE A 455 -16.40 24.84 29.66
CA ILE A 455 -17.72 24.22 29.91
C ILE A 455 -17.56 23.17 31.00
N ILE A 456 -18.22 23.39 32.14
CA ILE A 456 -18.14 22.53 33.32
C ILE A 456 -19.52 21.92 33.59
N GLY A 457 -19.54 20.70 34.15
CA GLY A 457 -20.78 20.03 34.52
C GLY A 457 -20.53 18.58 34.94
N PRO A 458 -21.52 17.89 35.52
CA PRO A 458 -21.39 16.49 35.93
C PRO A 458 -21.16 15.54 34.74
N ASN A 459 -20.71 14.33 35.03
CA ASN A 459 -20.65 13.26 34.03
C ASN A 459 -22.06 13.01 33.46
N GLY A 460 -22.17 12.89 32.14
CA GLY A 460 -23.47 12.79 31.45
C GLY A 460 -24.14 14.14 31.14
N GLY A 461 -23.63 15.28 31.63
CA GLY A 461 -24.19 16.61 31.36
C GLY A 461 -24.01 17.17 29.95
N GLY A 462 -23.87 16.32 28.92
CA GLY A 462 -23.85 16.76 27.51
C GLY A 462 -22.55 17.38 26.98
N LYS A 463 -21.53 17.63 27.83
CA LYS A 463 -20.25 18.27 27.44
C LYS A 463 -19.62 17.64 26.18
N THR A 464 -19.29 16.35 26.25
CA THR A 464 -18.67 15.64 25.11
C THR A 464 -19.56 15.63 23.88
N THR A 465 -20.89 15.57 24.06
CA THR A 465 -21.87 15.64 22.98
C THR A 465 -21.84 17.00 22.28
N LEU A 466 -21.80 18.09 23.04
CA LEU A 466 -21.68 19.44 22.51
C LEU A 466 -20.36 19.64 21.73
N PHE A 467 -19.23 19.18 22.28
CA PHE A 467 -17.95 19.18 21.56
C PHE A 467 -18.02 18.36 20.26
N ASN A 468 -18.72 17.23 20.26
CA ASN A 468 -18.92 16.43 19.05
C ASN A 468 -19.76 17.17 18.00
N CYS A 469 -20.74 17.98 18.42
CA CYS A 469 -21.50 18.83 17.50
C CYS A 469 -20.65 19.95 16.90
N ILE A 470 -19.84 20.64 17.70
CA ILE A 470 -18.96 21.73 17.24
C ILE A 470 -17.90 21.21 16.26
N THR A 471 -17.35 20.03 16.54
CA THR A 471 -16.29 19.41 15.72
C THR A 471 -16.81 18.54 14.58
N GLY A 472 -18.13 18.54 14.32
CA GLY A 472 -18.77 17.83 13.21
C GLY A 472 -18.77 16.30 13.29
N VAL A 473 -18.33 15.75 14.43
CA VAL A 473 -18.41 14.31 14.73
C VAL A 473 -19.87 13.86 14.79
N GLN A 474 -20.73 14.75 15.28
CA GLN A 474 -22.17 14.54 15.27
C GLN A 474 -22.87 15.72 14.64
N ARG A 475 -23.80 15.45 13.75
CA ARG A 475 -24.69 16.49 13.23
C ARG A 475 -25.74 16.81 14.31
N PRO A 476 -25.86 18.07 14.76
CA PRO A 476 -26.93 18.47 15.67
C PRO A 476 -28.30 18.31 14.98
N LYS A 477 -29.35 18.07 15.75
CA LYS A 477 -30.74 17.96 15.23
C LYS A 477 -31.35 19.33 14.95
N ALA A 478 -30.99 20.34 15.73
CA ALA A 478 -31.38 21.73 15.54
C ALA A 478 -30.27 22.67 16.04
N GLY A 479 -30.38 23.95 15.67
CA GLY A 479 -29.45 25.00 16.06
C GLY A 479 -28.40 25.33 15.00
N ARG A 480 -27.59 26.35 15.29
CA ARG A 480 -26.54 26.88 14.42
C ARG A 480 -25.20 26.87 15.17
N ILE A 481 -24.15 26.59 14.41
CA ILE A 481 -22.77 26.65 14.90
C ILE A 481 -21.96 27.35 13.83
N HIS A 482 -21.42 28.53 14.14
CA HIS A 482 -20.54 29.30 13.26
C HIS A 482 -19.14 29.37 13.86
N ILE A 483 -18.14 29.19 12.99
CA ILE A 483 -16.73 29.40 13.32
C ILE A 483 -16.18 30.37 12.28
N ASP A 484 -15.57 31.46 12.74
CA ASP A 484 -15.07 32.54 11.86
C ASP A 484 -16.19 33.07 10.93
N GLY A 485 -17.39 33.24 11.49
CA GLY A 485 -18.61 33.65 10.77
C GLY A 485 -19.17 32.63 9.77
N ARG A 486 -18.65 31.39 9.73
CA ARG A 486 -19.08 30.36 8.77
C ARG A 486 -19.72 29.18 9.46
N SER A 487 -20.88 28.76 8.95
CA SER A 487 -21.56 27.58 9.48
C SER A 487 -20.68 26.33 9.32
N VAL A 488 -20.60 25.53 10.39
CA VAL A 488 -19.95 24.21 10.40
C VAL A 488 -20.94 23.05 10.48
N VAL A 489 -22.23 23.34 10.60
CA VAL A 489 -23.29 22.33 10.73
C VAL A 489 -23.33 21.44 9.49
N GLY A 490 -23.19 20.13 9.70
CA GLY A 490 -23.22 19.13 8.63
C GLY A 490 -21.91 18.94 7.86
N LEU A 491 -20.87 19.72 8.18
CA LEU A 491 -19.53 19.48 7.65
C LEU A 491 -18.88 18.27 8.35
N ARG A 492 -18.00 17.59 7.63
CA ARG A 492 -17.21 16.48 8.20
C ARG A 492 -16.09 17.02 9.08
N PRO A 493 -15.62 16.26 10.10
CA PRO A 493 -14.56 16.70 11.01
C PRO A 493 -13.32 17.22 10.29
N HIS A 494 -12.87 16.53 9.24
CA HIS A 494 -11.67 16.94 8.51
C HIS A 494 -11.82 18.31 7.81
N VAL A 495 -13.04 18.66 7.39
CA VAL A 495 -13.33 19.97 6.79
C VAL A 495 -13.30 21.05 7.85
N ILE A 496 -13.83 20.77 9.04
CA ILE A 496 -13.80 21.70 10.18
C ILE A 496 -12.36 21.90 10.66
N ALA A 497 -11.56 20.83 10.73
CA ALA A 497 -10.14 20.91 11.02
C ALA A 497 -9.37 21.75 9.99
N SER A 498 -9.70 21.61 8.69
CA SER A 498 -9.11 22.46 7.64
C SER A 498 -9.45 23.96 7.76
N ARG A 499 -10.49 24.31 8.54
CA ARG A 499 -10.81 25.70 8.90
C ARG A 499 -10.07 26.22 10.13
N GLY A 500 -9.13 25.44 10.68
CA GLY A 500 -8.29 25.84 11.80
C GLY A 500 -8.80 25.39 13.17
N VAL A 501 -9.79 24.49 13.23
CA VAL A 501 -10.29 23.93 14.50
C VAL A 501 -9.45 22.71 14.88
N GLY A 502 -8.70 22.81 15.97
CA GLY A 502 -8.01 21.67 16.57
C GLY A 502 -8.88 20.98 17.62
N ARG A 503 -8.78 19.65 17.73
CA ARG A 503 -9.45 18.88 18.78
C ARG A 503 -8.45 17.95 19.47
N THR A 504 -8.47 17.94 20.80
CA THR A 504 -7.85 16.91 21.63
C THR A 504 -8.90 15.95 22.19
N PHE A 505 -8.45 14.79 22.67
CA PHE A 505 -9.33 13.74 23.17
C PHE A 505 -9.08 13.49 24.66
N GLN A 506 -10.14 13.08 25.38
CA GLN A 506 -10.03 12.72 26.80
C GLN A 506 -9.05 11.58 27.04
N GLY A 507 -8.99 10.62 26.11
CA GLY A 507 -7.97 9.58 26.09
C GLY A 507 -6.90 9.90 25.03
N ILE A 508 -5.65 9.54 25.33
CA ILE A 508 -4.53 9.69 24.39
C ILE A 508 -4.82 8.83 23.15
N ARG A 509 -4.99 9.49 21.99
CA ARG A 509 -5.18 8.85 20.68
C ARG A 509 -3.99 9.15 19.78
N LEU A 510 -2.84 8.54 20.10
CA LEU A 510 -1.62 8.63 19.30
C LEU A 510 -1.59 7.52 18.25
N PHE A 511 -1.00 7.83 17.09
CA PHE A 511 -0.71 6.84 16.08
C PHE A 511 0.58 6.09 16.46
N LYS A 512 0.43 4.86 16.96
CA LYS A 512 1.47 4.02 17.59
C LYS A 512 2.46 3.42 16.60
N ASN A 513 2.13 3.20 15.33
CA ASN A 513 3.10 2.69 14.34
C ASN A 513 3.77 3.82 13.54
N MET A 514 3.53 5.06 13.94
CA MET A 514 4.18 6.25 13.42
C MET A 514 5.26 6.75 14.36
N ALA A 515 6.25 7.42 13.79
CA ALA A 515 7.18 8.23 14.56
C ALA A 515 6.46 9.40 15.26
N VAL A 516 7.10 9.99 16.27
CA VAL A 516 6.61 11.24 16.90
C VAL A 516 6.47 12.34 15.85
N PHE A 517 7.47 12.51 14.98
CA PHE A 517 7.41 13.51 13.91
C PHE A 517 6.26 13.25 12.92
N GLU A 518 5.96 11.99 12.61
CA GLU A 518 4.86 11.62 11.70
C GLU A 518 3.51 11.95 12.34
N ASN A 519 3.35 11.74 13.65
CA ASN A 519 2.14 12.16 14.38
C ASN A 519 1.90 13.67 14.24
N VAL A 520 2.95 14.48 14.39
CA VAL A 520 2.87 15.94 14.21
C VAL A 520 2.53 16.31 12.76
N MET A 521 3.19 15.69 11.78
CA MET A 521 2.93 15.93 10.35
C MET A 521 1.49 15.56 9.95
N VAL A 522 0.91 14.50 10.52
CA VAL A 522 -0.50 14.16 10.30
C VAL A 522 -1.43 15.23 10.86
N GLY A 523 -1.08 15.89 11.97
CA GLY A 523 -1.79 17.05 12.50
C GLY A 523 -1.82 18.25 11.55
N LEU A 524 -0.85 18.34 10.64
CA LEU A 524 -0.70 19.42 9.68
C LEU A 524 -1.23 19.04 8.29
N TYR A 525 -1.93 17.91 8.16
CA TYR A 525 -2.44 17.41 6.89
C TYR A 525 -3.22 18.45 6.06
N PRO A 526 -4.10 19.29 6.66
CA PRO A 526 -4.83 20.32 5.91
C PRO A 526 -3.97 21.46 5.36
N ARG A 527 -2.76 21.66 5.90
CA ARG A 527 -1.89 22.78 5.49
C ARG A 527 -1.10 22.47 4.22
N HIS A 528 -1.02 21.20 3.82
CA HIS A 528 -0.33 20.80 2.60
C HIS A 528 -1.01 21.33 1.34
N ARG A 529 -0.22 21.93 0.45
CA ARG A 529 -0.71 22.60 -0.76
C ARG A 529 -0.46 21.83 -2.04
N THR A 530 0.39 20.80 -1.99
CA THR A 530 0.74 20.01 -3.16
C THR A 530 -0.43 19.16 -3.66
N MET A 531 -0.39 18.79 -4.93
CA MET A 531 -1.37 17.87 -5.51
C MET A 531 -1.07 16.41 -5.15
N THR A 532 -2.08 15.54 -5.21
CA THR A 532 -1.94 14.11 -4.92
C THR A 532 -0.85 13.45 -5.77
N TRP A 533 -0.77 13.77 -7.07
CA TRP A 533 0.27 13.22 -7.95
C TRP A 533 1.68 13.72 -7.58
N GLN A 534 1.81 14.94 -7.07
CA GLN A 534 3.10 15.51 -6.62
C GLN A 534 3.62 14.78 -5.38
N ALA A 535 2.70 14.40 -4.49
CA ALA A 535 3.00 13.56 -3.34
C ALA A 535 3.35 12.13 -3.75
N MET A 536 2.71 11.56 -4.78
CA MET A 536 3.04 10.23 -5.28
C MET A 536 4.45 10.16 -5.90
N LEU A 537 4.86 11.22 -6.62
CA LEU A 537 6.15 11.29 -7.32
C LEU A 537 7.27 11.96 -6.51
N HIS A 538 7.02 12.36 -5.26
CA HIS A 538 7.98 13.09 -4.41
C HIS A 538 8.65 14.27 -5.15
N THR A 539 7.85 15.05 -5.88
CA THR A 539 8.36 16.18 -6.64
C THR A 539 9.10 17.18 -5.74
N PRO A 540 10.00 18.02 -6.29
CA PRO A 540 10.65 19.08 -5.51
C PRO A 540 9.65 20.01 -4.80
N GLY A 541 8.44 20.17 -5.37
CA GLY A 541 7.34 20.89 -4.74
C GLY A 541 6.85 20.24 -3.44
N GLU A 542 6.66 18.92 -3.43
CA GLU A 542 6.29 18.18 -2.21
C GLU A 542 7.34 18.33 -1.12
N ARG A 543 8.62 18.18 -1.47
CA ARG A 543 9.71 18.34 -0.49
C ARG A 543 9.73 19.74 0.11
N LYS A 544 9.54 20.78 -0.70
CA LYS A 544 9.44 22.15 -0.22
C LYS A 544 8.22 22.36 0.68
N ASP A 545 7.09 21.75 0.35
CA ASP A 545 5.87 21.83 1.14
C ASP A 545 5.99 21.11 2.48
N GLU A 546 6.60 19.92 2.50
CA GLU A 546 6.93 19.20 3.74
C GLU A 546 7.89 20.00 4.62
N LEU A 547 8.96 20.58 4.03
CA LEU A 547 9.90 21.43 4.78
C LEU A 547 9.23 22.68 5.35
N ARG A 548 8.35 23.33 4.58
CA ARG A 548 7.53 24.46 5.06
C ARG A 548 6.50 24.10 6.12
N THR A 549 6.14 22.83 6.20
CA THR A 549 5.20 22.34 7.23
C THR A 549 5.95 22.05 8.53
N LEU A 550 7.26 21.82 8.46
CA LEU A 550 8.12 21.53 9.59
C LEU A 550 8.77 22.78 10.20
N GLN A 551 9.01 23.80 9.38
CA GLN A 551 9.36 25.17 9.80
C GLN A 551 8.10 25.92 10.19
#